data_AF-A0A949ANL6-F1
#
_entry.id   AF-A0A949ANL6-F1
#
_cell.length_a   1.000
_cell.length_b   1.000
_cell.length_c   1.000
_cell.angle_alpha   90.00
_cell.angle_beta   90.00
_cell.angle_gamma   90.00
#
_symmetry.space_group_name_H-M   'P 1'
#
loop_
_entity.id
_entity.type
_entity.pdbx_description
1 polymer ?
#
loop_
_entity_poly.entity_id
_entity_poly.type
_entity_poly.pdbx_seq_one_letter_code
_entity_poly.pdbx_strand_id
1 'polypeptide(L)' 'MASLDITIKSRLKRPQKILVEMNVDRFERLAAGLGFFSSDFLKSLGKAEKDYQNGRIKKIKSLRELRK' A
#
# COMPACT_ATOMS: atom_id res chain seq x y z
N MET A 1 10.56 3.24 -22.93
CA MET A 1 10.74 2.56 -21.63
C MET A 1 10.81 3.65 -20.57
N ALA A 2 9.81 3.79 -19.71
CA ALA A 2 9.79 4.86 -18.71
C ALA A 2 10.67 4.47 -17.52
N SER A 3 11.81 5.16 -17.35
CA SER A 3 12.58 5.08 -16.11
C SER A 3 11.73 5.68 -14.98
N LEU A 4 11.47 4.87 -13.95
CA LEU A 4 10.81 5.34 -12.74
C LEU A 4 11.87 6.01 -11.85
N ASP A 5 11.71 7.31 -11.59
CA ASP A 5 12.53 8.08 -10.65
C ASP A 5 12.12 7.74 -9.21
N ILE A 6 12.28 6.47 -8.82
CA ILE A 6 12.05 6.00 -7.45
C ILE A 6 13.35 6.18 -6.69
N THR A 7 13.34 7.06 -5.70
CA THR A 7 14.45 7.13 -4.73
C THR A 7 14.13 6.22 -3.56
N ILE A 8 14.82 5.09 -3.47
CA ILE A 8 14.73 4.16 -2.34
C ILE A 8 15.83 4.49 -1.33
N LYS A 9 15.48 5.15 -0.24
CA LYS A 9 16.44 5.42 0.85
C LYS A 9 16.50 4.19 1.78
N SER A 10 17.34 3.20 1.45
CA SER A 10 17.59 2.06 2.34
C SER A 10 18.63 2.44 3.40
N ARG A 11 18.18 2.76 4.62
CA ARG A 11 19.07 2.80 5.77
C ARG A 11 19.10 1.39 6.38
N LEU A 12 20.24 0.71 6.30
CA LEU A 12 20.64 -0.57 6.93
C LEU A 12 20.63 -1.84 6.06
N LYS A 13 21.59 -2.75 6.33
CA LYS A 13 21.83 -4.05 5.67
C LYS A 13 20.63 -5.04 5.71
N ARG A 14 19.57 -4.74 6.49
CA ARG A 14 18.28 -5.45 6.53
C ARG A 14 17.16 -4.49 6.94
N PRO A 15 16.62 -3.66 6.03
CA PRO A 15 15.63 -2.65 6.39
C PRO A 15 14.25 -3.31 6.51
N GLN A 16 13.68 -3.36 7.71
CA GLN A 16 12.27 -3.76 7.92
C GLN A 16 11.28 -2.70 7.41
N LYS A 17 11.77 -1.49 7.10
CA LYS A 17 10.96 -0.36 6.63
C LYS A 17 11.72 0.35 5.51
N ILE A 18 11.08 0.50 4.36
CA ILE A 18 11.63 1.18 3.18
C ILE A 18 10.83 2.47 2.98
N LEU A 19 11.54 3.60 2.89
CA LEU A 19 10.95 4.87 2.51
C LEU A 19 11.11 5.04 1.00
N VAL A 20 9.98 5.22 0.31
CA VAL A 20 9.93 5.47 -1.14
C VAL A 20 9.45 6.90 -1.37
N GLU A 21 10.32 7.72 -1.95
CA GLU A 21 9.97 9.08 -2.39
C GLU A 21 9.65 9.05 -3.88
N MET A 22 8.49 9.61 -4.26
CA MET A 22 8.05 9.69 -5.66
C MET A 22 7.28 10.97 -5.97
N ASN A 23 7.27 11.37 -7.24
CA ASN A 23 6.49 12.49 -7.75
C ASN A 23 4.97 12.19 -7.70
N VAL A 24 4.18 13.22 -7.38
CA VAL A 24 2.73 13.13 -7.16
C VAL A 24 1.98 12.64 -8.40
N ASP A 25 2.23 13.22 -9.58
CA ASP A 25 1.54 12.82 -10.82
C ASP A 25 1.82 11.35 -11.19
N ARG A 26 3.04 10.89 -10.89
CA ARG A 26 3.43 9.50 -11.13
C ARG A 26 2.80 8.55 -10.11
N PHE A 27 2.66 8.98 -8.85
CA PHE A 27 1.93 8.24 -7.83
C PHE A 27 0.47 8.07 -8.22
N GLU A 28 -0.20 9.13 -8.67
CA GLU A 28 -1.60 9.07 -9.10
C GLU A 28 -1.80 8.10 -10.26
N ARG A 29 -0.91 8.13 -11.27
CA ARG A 29 -0.96 7.16 -12.38
C ARG A 29 -0.76 5.72 -11.90
N LEU A 30 0.14 5.50 -10.94
CA LEU A 30 0.37 4.19 -10.36
C LEU A 30 -0.84 3.72 -9.54
N ALA A 31 -1.40 4.59 -8.70
CA ALA A 31 -2.60 4.32 -7.92
C ALA A 31 -3.81 4.01 -8.82
N ALA A 32 -3.95 4.74 -9.93
CA ALA A 32 -4.95 4.47 -10.95
C ALA A 32 -4.73 3.10 -11.61
N GLY A 33 -3.50 2.76 -11.98
CA GLY A 33 -3.14 1.45 -12.54
C GLY A 33 -3.37 0.28 -11.57
N LEU A 34 -3.24 0.52 -10.26
CA LEU A 34 -3.57 -0.46 -9.22
C LEU A 34 -5.06 -0.48 -8.82
N GLY A 35 -5.89 0.36 -9.45
CA GLY A 35 -7.34 0.39 -9.20
C GLY A 35 -7.73 1.01 -7.84
N PHE A 36 -6.85 1.79 -7.21
CA PHE A 36 -7.10 2.40 -5.89
C PHE A 36 -8.21 3.46 -5.90
N PHE A 37 -8.65 3.90 -7.08
CA PHE A 37 -9.78 4.81 -7.24
C PHE A 37 -11.08 4.11 -7.67
N SER A 38 -11.07 2.78 -7.79
CA SER A 38 -12.29 2.03 -8.13
C SER A 38 -13.32 2.13 -7.00
N SER A 39 -14.59 2.17 -7.36
CA SER A 39 -15.69 2.27 -6.40
C SER A 39 -15.71 1.11 -5.41
N ASP A 40 -15.34 -0.10 -5.85
CA ASP A 40 -15.24 -1.28 -5.00
C ASP A 40 -14.06 -1.19 -4.02
N PHE A 41 -12.92 -0.66 -4.45
CA PHE A 41 -11.79 -0.41 -3.57
C PHE A 41 -12.13 0.64 -2.50
N LEU A 42 -12.77 1.75 -2.87
CA LEU A 42 -13.18 2.79 -1.92
C LEU A 42 -14.19 2.25 -0.89
N LYS A 43 -15.13 1.41 -1.31
CA LYS A 43 -16.05 0.71 -0.39
C LYS A 43 -15.30 -0.22 0.57
N SER A 44 -14.33 -0.97 0.05
CA SER A 44 -13.48 -1.86 0.86
C SER A 44 -12.67 -1.08 1.89
N LEU A 45 -12.10 0.06 1.49
CA LEU A 45 -11.34 0.95 2.36
C LEU A 45 -12.20 1.47 3.52
N GLY A 46 -13.42 1.93 3.23
CA GLY A 46 -14.34 2.40 4.27
C GLY A 46 -14.77 1.29 5.25
N LYS A 47 -14.90 0.04 4.78
CA LYS A 47 -15.12 -1.11 5.68
C LYS A 47 -13.90 -1.38 6.55
N ALA A 48 -12.71 -1.40 5.95
CA ALA A 48 -11.46 -1.61 6.66
C ALA A 48 -11.20 -0.54 7.74
N GLU A 49 -11.52 0.73 7.45
CA GLU A 49 -11.43 1.82 8.42
C GLU A 49 -12.38 1.62 9.60
N LYS A 50 -13.64 1.25 9.32
CA LYS A 50 -14.61 0.91 10.37
C LYS A 50 -14.15 -0.27 11.21
N ASP A 51 -13.62 -1.32 10.59
CA ASP A 51 -13.10 -2.49 11.32
C ASP A 51 -11.87 -2.12 12.17
N TYR A 52 -11.02 -1.23 11.69
CA TYR A 52 -9.89 -0.68 12.47
C TYR A 52 -10.37 0.09 13.70
N GLN A 53 -11.31 1.03 13.52
CA GLN A 53 -11.87 1.83 14.61
C GLN A 53 -12.60 0.97 15.65
N ASN A 54 -13.29 -0.09 15.21
CA ASN A 54 -13.98 -1.04 16.09
C ASN A 54 -13.05 -2.10 16.72
N GLY A 55 -11.73 -2.03 16.49
CA GLY A 55 -10.76 -2.98 17.04
C GLY A 55 -10.85 -4.39 16.43
N ARG A 56 -11.56 -4.57 15.30
CA ARG A 56 -11.68 -5.84 14.56
C ARG A 56 -10.44 -6.11 13.70
N ILE A 57 -9.27 -5.98 14.32
CA ILE A 57 -7.98 -6.16 13.68
C ILE A 57 -7.31 -7.44 14.16
N LYS A 58 -6.66 -8.15 13.24
CA LYS A 58 -5.85 -9.33 13.54
C LYS A 58 -4.42 -9.04 13.12
N LYS A 59 -3.46 -9.31 14.03
CA LYS A 59 -2.06 -9.38 13.65
C LYS A 59 -1.83 -10.66 12.83
N ILE A 60 -1.35 -10.49 11.61
CA ILE A 60 -0.86 -11.58 10.75
C ILE A 60 0.67 -11.56 10.76
N LYS A 61 1.31 -12.73 10.76
CA LYS A 61 2.78 -12.81 10.64
C LYS A 61 3.21 -12.68 9.19
N SER A 62 2.36 -13.09 8.25
CA SER A 62 2.65 -12.98 6.81
C SER A 62 1.39 -12.84 5.95
N LEU A 63 1.55 -12.27 4.75
CA LEU A 63 0.48 -12.19 3.75
C LEU A 63 -0.02 -13.55 3.27
N ARG A 64 0.77 -14.63 3.44
CA ARG A 64 0.35 -16.00 3.10
C ARG A 64 -0.85 -16.45 3.93
N GLU A 65 -1.05 -15.89 5.12
CA GLU A 65 -2.19 -16.22 5.98
C GLU A 65 -3.54 -15.77 5.39
N LEU A 66 -3.53 -14.86 4.40
CA LEU A 66 -4.72 -14.36 3.74
C LEU A 66 -5.14 -15.20 2.52
N ARG A 67 -4.31 -16.17 2.09
CA ARG A 67 -4.51 -16.99 0.88
C ARG A 67 -5.44 -18.21 1.09
N LYS A 68 -6.23 -18.24 2.16
CA LYS A 68 -7.14 -19.36 2.45
C LYS A 68 -8.15 -19.58 1.34
#